data_AF-A0A7L4PCC6-F1
#
_entry.id   AF-A0A7L4PCC6-F1
#
_cell.length_a   1.000
_cell.length_b   1.000
_cell.length_c   1.000
_cell.angle_alpha   90.00
_cell.angle_beta   90.00
_cell.angle_gamma   90.00
#
_symmetry.space_group_name_H-M   'P 1'
#
loop_
_entity.id
_entity.type
_entity.pdbx_description
1 polymer ?
#
loop_
_entity_poly.entity_id
_entity_poly.type
_entity_poly.pdbx_seq_one_letter_code
_entity_poly.pdbx_strand_id
1 'polypeptide(L)'
;MVAIRGVVVSKQLVYDPAGTRYVKIDIIEEKELPGPVAAFSAQDEQAAQLMREVMPLVTQIVRSLPFGGGKITVPRVTLWLTDEELEIYGDIDVGDVVAIQVEGGTVTIKPES
;
A
#
# COMPACT_ATOMS: atom_id res chain seq x y z
N MET A 1 18.54 4.82 4.81
CA MET A 1 17.74 3.58 4.75
C MET A 1 16.27 3.94 4.91
N VAL A 2 15.41 3.51 3.98
CA VAL A 2 13.95 3.63 4.10
C VAL A 2 13.38 2.22 4.31
N ALA A 3 12.53 2.05 5.32
CA ALA A 3 11.84 0.79 5.60
C ALA A 3 10.35 0.97 5.32
N ILE A 4 9.78 0.08 4.52
CA ILE A 4 8.37 0.06 4.16
C ILE A 4 7.81 -1.28 4.65
N ARG A 5 6.71 -1.21 5.40
CA ARG A 5 5.96 -2.39 5.84
C ARG A 5 4.92 -2.74 4.79
N GLY A 6 5.22 -3.76 3.99
CA GLY A 6 4.35 -4.24 2.92
C GLY A 6 3.47 -5.41 3.38
N VAL A 7 2.32 -5.58 2.74
CA VAL A 7 1.40 -6.71 2.91
C VAL A 7 1.19 -7.36 1.55
N VAL A 8 1.31 -8.68 1.49
CA VAL A 8 1.02 -9.46 0.30
C VAL A 8 -0.49 -9.54 0.12
N VAL A 9 -1.01 -9.04 -0.99
CA VAL A 9 -2.47 -8.97 -1.24
C VAL A 9 -2.95 -9.88 -2.35
N SER A 10 -2.04 -10.41 -3.16
CA SER A 10 -2.39 -11.22 -4.32
C SER A 10 -1.25 -12.18 -4.67
N LYS A 11 -1.62 -13.42 -4.99
CA LYS A 11 -0.78 -14.45 -5.62
C LYS A 11 -1.56 -14.99 -6.81
N GLN A 12 -1.04 -14.83 -8.02
CA GLN A 12 -1.70 -15.25 -9.25
C GLN A 12 -0.78 -16.12 -10.09
N LEU A 13 -1.35 -17.18 -10.66
CA LEU A 13 -0.64 -17.99 -11.62
C LEU A 13 -0.73 -17.38 -13.01
N VAL A 14 0.42 -17.16 -13.65
CA VAL A 14 0.52 -16.60 -15.00
C VAL A 14 1.52 -17.37 -15.84
N TYR A 15 1.41 -17.24 -17.15
CA TYR A 15 2.32 -17.87 -18.12
C TYR A 15 2.86 -16.81 -19.07
N ASP A 16 4.15 -16.92 -19.42
CA ASP A 16 4.73 -16.10 -20.49
C ASP A 16 4.45 -16.69 -21.88
N PRO A 17 4.79 -15.99 -22.98
CA PRO A 17 4.60 -16.50 -24.33
C PRO A 17 5.37 -17.78 -24.66
N ALA A 18 6.43 -18.10 -23.92
CA ALA A 18 7.17 -19.36 -24.07
C ALA A 18 6.51 -20.52 -23.30
N GLY A 19 5.43 -20.25 -22.56
CA GLY A 19 4.73 -21.22 -21.73
C GLY A 19 5.38 -21.41 -20.35
N THR A 20 6.38 -20.60 -20.00
CA THR A 20 6.99 -20.65 -18.68
C THR A 20 6.00 -20.15 -17.64
N ARG A 21 5.94 -20.87 -16.53
CA ARG A 21 5.02 -20.62 -15.41
C ARG A 21 5.65 -19.64 -14.41
N TYR A 22 4.87 -18.65 -13.97
CA TYR A 22 5.25 -17.72 -12.91
C TYR A 22 4.14 -17.54 -11.88
N VAL A 23 4.54 -17.23 -10.65
CA VAL A 23 3.68 -16.73 -9.59
C VAL A 23 3.87 -15.21 -9.51
N LYS A 24 2.82 -14.46 -9.85
CA LYS A 24 2.73 -13.01 -9.68
C LYS A 24 2.32 -12.70 -8.25
N ILE A 25 3.15 -11.97 -7.52
CA ILE A 25 2.96 -11.62 -6.12
C ILE A 25 2.85 -10.09 -6.02
N ASP A 26 1.71 -9.57 -5.56
CA ASP A 26 1.53 -8.12 -5.37
C ASP A 26 1.63 -7.75 -3.89
N ILE A 27 2.47 -6.75 -3.60
CA ILE A 27 2.76 -6.23 -2.26
C ILE A 27 2.36 -4.75 -2.20
N ILE A 28 1.52 -4.40 -1.23
CA ILE A 28 1.05 -3.03 -0.98
C ILE A 28 1.48 -2.54 0.39
N GLU A 29 1.55 -1.24 0.57
CA GLU A 29 1.65 -0.62 1.90
C GLU A 29 0.29 -0.03 2.27
N GLU A 30 -0.16 -0.30 3.50
CA GLU A 30 -1.29 0.43 4.07
C GLU A 30 -0.81 1.77 4.63
N LYS A 31 -1.39 2.87 4.16
CA LYS A 31 -1.18 4.20 4.72
C LYS A 31 -2.48 4.75 5.25
N GLU A 32 -2.41 5.42 6.39
CA GLU A 32 -3.51 6.26 6.85
C GLU A 32 -3.68 7.41 5.87
N LEU A 33 -4.90 7.57 5.35
CA LEU A 33 -5.26 8.76 4.61
C LEU A 33 -5.43 9.88 5.64
N PRO A 34 -4.64 10.96 5.60
CA PRO A 34 -4.88 12.10 6.47
C PRO A 34 -6.32 12.55 6.26
N GLY A 35 -7.11 12.54 7.34
CA GLY A 35 -8.48 13.01 7.28
C GLY A 35 -8.52 14.45 6.75
N PRO A 36 -9.65 14.91 6.19
CA PRO A 36 -9.76 16.24 5.58
C PRO A 36 -9.26 17.35 6.52
N VAL A 37 -9.43 17.16 7.82
CA VAL A 37 -8.99 18.10 8.87
C VAL A 37 -7.47 18.27 8.93
N ALA A 38 -6.68 17.22 8.65
CA ALA A 38 -5.22 17.27 8.74
C ALA A 38 -4.55 17.97 7.54
N ALA A 39 -5.23 18.02 6.38
CA ALA A 39 -4.70 18.65 5.17
C ALA A 39 -4.86 20.19 5.15
N PHE A 40 -5.69 20.75 6.01
CA PHE A 40 -6.06 22.17 6.00
C PHE A 40 -5.77 22.87 7.33
N SER A 41 -4.58 22.65 7.88
CA SER A 41 -4.15 23.28 9.15
C SER A 41 -4.09 24.81 9.04
N ALA A 42 -5.20 25.46 9.38
CA ALA A 42 -5.36 26.56 10.36
C ALA A 42 -4.32 27.70 10.36
N GLN A 43 -4.08 28.36 9.23
CA GLN A 43 -3.38 29.66 9.23
C GLN A 43 -4.32 30.86 9.16
N ASP A 44 -5.63 30.65 8.92
CA ASP A 44 -6.61 31.73 8.73
C ASP A 44 -7.90 31.44 9.50
N GLU A 45 -8.27 32.32 10.43
CA GLU A 45 -9.48 32.18 11.28
C GLU A 45 -10.78 32.22 10.47
N GLN A 46 -10.80 32.95 9.35
CA GLN A 46 -11.96 32.96 8.44
C GLN A 46 -12.09 31.63 7.71
N ALA A 47 -10.98 31.05 7.26
CA ALA A 47 -10.97 29.72 6.69
C ALA A 47 -11.38 28.66 7.73
N ALA A 48 -10.98 28.82 8.99
CA ALA A 48 -11.37 27.90 10.07
C ALA A 48 -12.87 27.95 10.40
N GLN A 49 -13.49 29.14 10.41
CA GLN A 49 -14.94 29.29 10.60
C GLN A 49 -15.73 28.71 9.43
N LEU A 50 -15.38 29.07 8.20
CA LEU A 50 -15.99 28.50 7.00
C LEU A 50 -15.88 26.98 7.02
N MET A 51 -14.71 26.44 7.38
CA MET A 51 -14.52 25.00 7.47
C MET A 51 -15.44 24.35 8.49
N ARG A 52 -15.67 24.94 9.68
CA ARG A 52 -16.64 24.37 10.65
C ARG A 52 -18.04 24.23 10.07
N GLU A 53 -18.43 25.14 9.16
CA GLU A 53 -19.72 25.10 8.49
C GLU A 53 -19.78 24.06 7.36
N VAL A 54 -18.69 23.89 6.60
CA VAL A 54 -18.66 22.95 5.45
C VAL A 54 -18.23 21.53 5.84
N MET A 55 -17.58 21.33 7.01
CA MET A 55 -17.07 20.03 7.46
C MET A 55 -18.12 18.89 7.49
N PRO A 56 -19.38 19.10 7.91
CA PRO A 56 -20.41 18.07 7.85
C PRO A 56 -20.67 17.57 6.42
N LEU A 57 -20.63 18.45 5.43
CA LEU A 57 -20.81 18.11 4.01
C LEU A 57 -19.57 17.41 3.45
N VAL A 58 -18.37 17.91 3.79
CA VAL A 58 -17.10 17.30 3.36
C VAL A 58 -16.95 15.88 3.93
N THR A 59 -17.30 15.67 5.20
CA THR A 59 -17.25 14.34 5.83
C THR A 59 -18.25 13.36 5.22
N GLN A 60 -19.44 13.82 4.80
CA GLN A 60 -20.38 12.99 4.06
C GLN A 60 -19.81 12.57 2.71
N ILE A 61 -19.21 13.49 1.96
CA ILE A 61 -18.57 13.20 0.66
C ILE A 61 -17.40 12.22 0.85
N VAL A 62 -16.53 12.47 1.82
CA VAL A 62 -15.35 11.62 2.06
C VAL A 62 -15.73 10.21 2.53
N ARG A 63 -16.79 10.07 3.34
CA ARG A 63 -17.34 8.76 3.70
C ARG A 63 -18.02 8.04 2.53
N SER A 64 -18.53 8.79 1.55
CA SER A 64 -19.12 8.22 0.33
C SER A 64 -18.08 7.72 -0.68
N LEU A 65 -16.81 8.10 -0.52
CA LEU A 65 -15.74 7.55 -1.33
C LEU A 65 -15.49 6.08 -0.95
N PRO A 66 -15.16 5.20 -1.92
CA PRO A 66 -14.91 3.77 -1.67
C PRO A 66 -13.67 3.50 -0.79
N PHE A 67 -12.97 4.56 -0.37
CA PHE A 67 -11.81 4.55 0.53
C PHE A 67 -12.12 5.13 1.92
N GLY A 68 -13.40 5.29 2.27
CA GLY A 68 -13.89 6.00 3.47
C GLY A 68 -13.48 5.42 4.84
N GLY A 69 -12.64 4.38 4.88
CA GLY A 69 -12.09 3.77 6.08
C GLY A 69 -10.80 4.43 6.60
N GLY A 70 -10.33 5.52 5.99
CA GLY A 70 -9.13 6.23 6.45
C GLY A 70 -7.81 5.50 6.20
N LYS A 71 -7.83 4.39 5.45
CA LYS A 71 -6.64 3.70 4.96
C LYS A 71 -6.68 3.62 3.44
N ILE A 72 -5.58 3.99 2.81
CA ILE A 72 -5.32 3.72 1.40
C ILE A 72 -4.27 2.62 1.28
N THR A 73 -4.41 1.81 0.24
CA THR A 73 -3.40 0.85 -0.17
C THR A 73 -2.57 1.48 -1.27
N VAL A 74 -1.25 1.47 -1.09
CA VAL A 74 -0.30 1.99 -2.08
C VAL A 74 0.49 0.81 -2.64
N PRO A 75 0.43 0.52 -3.95
CA PRO A 75 1.24 -0.54 -4.54
C PRO A 75 2.73 -0.22 -4.39
N ARG A 76 3.50 -1.19 -3.88
CA ARG A 76 4.94 -1.01 -3.62
C ARG A 76 5.81 -1.88 -4.49
N VAL A 77 5.49 -3.17 -4.60
CA VAL A 77 6.26 -4.12 -5.40
C VAL A 77 5.32 -5.16 -6.00
N THR A 78 5.57 -5.53 -7.25
CA THR A 78 5.05 -6.77 -7.83
C THR A 78 6.24 -7.62 -8.26
N LEU A 79 6.26 -8.88 -7.85
CA LEU A 79 7.26 -9.87 -8.27
C LEU A 79 6.60 -10.90 -9.19
N TRP A 80 7.34 -11.38 -10.17
CA TRP A 80 6.97 -12.53 -11.00
C TRP A 80 8.10 -13.53 -10.88
N LEU A 81 7.88 -14.56 -10.07
CA LEU A 81 8.89 -15.56 -9.77
C LEU A 81 8.48 -16.88 -10.41
N THR A 82 9.45 -17.61 -10.96
CA THR A 82 9.27 -19.03 -11.28
C THR A 82 9.07 -19.84 -10.00
N ASP A 83 8.62 -21.10 -10.14
CA ASP A 83 8.46 -21.99 -8.99
C ASP A 83 9.81 -22.21 -8.27
N GLU A 84 10.92 -22.28 -9.00
CA GLU A 84 12.29 -22.43 -8.45
C GLU A 84 12.76 -21.19 -7.67
N GLU A 85 12.56 -19.99 -8.23
CA GLU A 85 12.93 -18.73 -7.56
C GLU A 85 12.08 -18.51 -6.30
N LEU A 86 10.81 -18.92 -6.32
CA LEU A 86 9.93 -18.85 -5.16
C LEU A 86 10.39 -19.80 -4.05
N GLU A 87 10.82 -21.01 -4.37
CA GLU A 87 11.38 -21.95 -3.40
C GLU A 87 12.64 -21.40 -2.72
N ILE A 88 13.50 -20.71 -3.47
CA ILE A 88 14.69 -20.03 -2.94
C ILE A 88 14.31 -18.83 -2.06
N TYR A 89 13.30 -18.07 -2.48
CA TYR A 89 12.79 -16.93 -1.70
C TYR A 89 12.16 -17.38 -0.37
N GLY A 90 11.53 -18.56 -0.37
CA GLY A 90 10.85 -19.15 0.77
C GLY A 90 9.35 -18.87 0.79
N ASP A 91 8.70 -19.29 1.87
CA ASP A 91 7.25 -19.14 2.03
C ASP A 91 6.84 -17.66 2.07
N ILE A 92 5.84 -17.34 1.25
CA ILE A 92 5.21 -16.03 1.18
C ILE A 92 3.77 -16.20 0.73
N ASP A 93 2.81 -15.88 1.59
CA ASP A 93 1.39 -16.08 1.37
C ASP A 93 0.60 -14.78 1.42
N VAL A 94 -0.63 -14.83 0.88
CA VAL A 94 -1.53 -13.68 0.93
C VAL A 94 -1.90 -13.40 2.38
N GLY A 95 -1.73 -12.15 2.81
CA GLY A 95 -1.88 -11.70 4.19
C GLY A 95 -0.55 -11.57 4.93
N ASP A 96 0.54 -12.14 4.40
CA ASP A 96 1.85 -12.02 5.03
C ASP A 96 2.38 -10.59 4.97
N VAL A 97 3.17 -10.27 5.99
CA VAL A 97 3.83 -8.98 6.10
C VAL A 97 5.28 -9.13 5.68
N VAL A 98 5.73 -8.20 4.85
CA VAL A 98 7.08 -8.18 4.30
C VAL A 98 7.73 -6.83 4.57
N ALA A 99 8.99 -6.86 4.96
CA ALA A 99 9.81 -5.67 5.10
C ALA A 99 10.51 -5.37 3.77
N ILE A 100 10.24 -4.20 3.20
CA ILE A 100 10.93 -3.68 2.02
C ILE A 100 11.92 -2.60 2.49
N GLN A 101 13.21 -2.86 2.32
CA GLN A 101 14.30 -1.96 2.72
C GLN A 101 14.97 -1.38 1.48
N VAL A 102 15.12 -0.04 1.43
CA VAL A 102 15.80 0.66 0.35
C VAL A 102 17.01 1.40 0.91
N GLU A 103 18.20 1.04 0.43
CA GLU A 103 19.47 1.61 0.90
C GLU A 103 20.55 1.54 -0.19
N GLY A 104 21.16 2.67 -0.52
CA GLY A 104 22.44 2.71 -1.24
C GLY A 104 22.50 1.94 -2.56
N GLY A 105 21.42 1.92 -3.35
CA GLY A 105 21.34 1.16 -4.61
C GLY A 105 20.81 -0.27 -4.47
N THR A 106 20.52 -0.71 -3.25
CA THR A 106 19.97 -2.02 -2.93
C THR A 106 18.51 -1.90 -2.49
N VAL A 107 17.67 -2.81 -2.97
CA VAL A 107 16.32 -3.05 -2.47
C VAL A 107 16.26 -4.47 -1.93
N THR A 108 15.95 -4.62 -0.64
CA THR A 108 15.82 -5.93 0.00
C THR A 108 14.38 -6.15 0.41
N ILE A 109 13.82 -7.29 0.03
CA ILE A 109 12.45 -7.72 0.37
C ILE A 109 12.59 -9.01 1.16
N LYS A 110 12.04 -9.03 2.37
CA LYS A 110 12.14 -10.19 3.27
C LYS A 110 10.87 -10.33 4.13
N PRO A 111 10.52 -11.53 4.60
CA PRO A 111 9.47 -11.71 5.59
C PRO A 111 9.68 -10.83 6.84
N GLU A 112 8.61 -10.29 7.40
CA GLU A 112 8.62 -9.65 8.71
C GLU A 112 8.71 -10.75 9.78
N SER A 113 9.85 -10.84 10.46
CA SER A 113 10.11 -11.78 11.56
C SER A 113 9.40 -11.42 12.85
#